data_AF-A0A0Q7XTR7-F1
#
_entry.id   AF-A0A0Q7XTR7-F1
#
_cell.length_a   1.000
_cell.length_b   1.000
_cell.length_c   1.000
_cell.angle_alpha   90.00
_cell.angle_beta   90.00
_cell.angle_gamma   90.00
#
_symmetry.space_group_name_H-M   'P 1'
#
loop_
_entity.id
_entity.type
_entity.pdbx_description
1 polymer ?
#
loop_
_entity_poly.entity_id
_entity_poly.type
_entity_poly.pdbx_seq_one_letter_code
_entity_poly.pdbx_strand_id
1 'polypeptide(L)'
;MTSTAWLSSKIDVDGLLNDLISADAALVRLDERLGKSPIREGFLERFHFLDACASLWIDGELVHLEDLVLHDASQDSRTPSHELTIANDVLRQRRRIAANKIDWALTASGITSLRGKSLMEDTPRLELKSLMVDDDREQDDLDSSIAAMDALLAKSEAVLHDIRFTKPEAKGNLIYDEDWDEEERLGEWLQVVSRNAHYPALLQCVIALDSWNTLQVFQHGNWLGRLLAASLLRQRHLVTCQHLPALNLSLKLVSREDRTTRDTNVRLRNLLGGIRAMAEFGLKEHDRLSLAHQMMSRHLVGRRSSSRLPQLINLVLSKPVVSTDMAARHLKITQRAALRLIEELNLREVTGRGRFRAWGIL
;
A
#
# COMPACT_ATOMS: atom_id res chain seq x y z
N MET A 1 10.44 29.19 15.72
CA MET A 1 11.65 29.46 14.89
C MET A 1 11.63 28.44 13.77
N THR A 2 11.08 28.85 12.63
CA THR A 2 10.77 28.04 11.45
C THR A 2 12.01 27.37 10.87
N SER A 3 11.94 26.07 10.57
CA SER A 3 13.05 25.21 10.14
C SER A 3 13.51 25.49 8.70
N THR A 4 14.00 26.70 8.45
CA THR A 4 14.73 27.10 7.22
C THR A 4 15.96 26.22 6.89
N ALA A 5 16.27 25.24 7.73
CA ALA A 5 17.39 24.32 7.61
C ALA A 5 17.34 23.46 6.34
N TRP A 6 16.20 22.86 5.97
CA TRP A 6 16.17 22.06 4.73
C TRP A 6 16.24 22.97 3.49
N LEU A 7 15.56 24.12 3.55
CA LEU A 7 15.55 25.14 2.50
C LEU A 7 16.92 25.78 2.20
N SER A 8 17.86 25.72 3.13
CA SER A 8 19.22 26.26 2.98
C SER A 8 20.25 25.20 2.52
N SER A 9 19.86 23.93 2.41
CA SER A 9 20.78 22.87 1.98
C SER A 9 21.13 23.02 0.50
N LYS A 10 22.43 23.14 0.19
CA LYS A 10 22.92 23.22 -1.19
C LYS A 10 22.96 21.82 -1.79
N ILE A 11 22.07 21.58 -2.75
CA ILE A 11 22.02 20.32 -3.52
C ILE A 11 23.07 20.39 -4.62
N ASP A 12 23.99 19.43 -4.62
CA ASP A 12 25.01 19.26 -5.66
C ASP A 12 24.43 18.41 -6.80
N VAL A 13 23.75 19.09 -7.73
CA VAL A 13 23.08 18.43 -8.88
C VAL A 13 24.10 17.74 -9.78
N ASP A 14 25.25 18.37 -10.01
CA ASP A 14 26.30 17.85 -10.89
C ASP A 14 26.89 16.55 -10.30
N GLY A 15 27.14 16.53 -8.98
CA GLY A 15 27.61 15.35 -8.25
C GLY A 15 26.59 14.22 -8.11
N LEU A 16 25.31 14.46 -8.42
CA LEU A 16 24.21 13.47 -8.39
C LEU A 16 23.79 12.99 -9.78
N LEU A 17 24.27 13.62 -10.86
CA LEU A 17 23.76 13.45 -12.21
C LEU A 17 23.85 11.99 -12.69
N ASN A 18 24.96 11.30 -12.44
CA ASN A 18 25.15 9.91 -12.85
C ASN A 18 24.19 8.94 -12.13
N ASP A 19 23.99 9.14 -10.83
CA ASP A 19 23.09 8.32 -10.02
C ASP A 19 21.64 8.57 -10.43
N LEU A 20 21.29 9.83 -10.68
CA LEU A 20 19.97 10.24 -11.16
C LEU A 20 19.64 9.58 -12.50
N ILE A 21 20.52 9.69 -13.50
CA ILE A 21 20.32 9.10 -14.83
C ILE A 21 20.21 7.57 -14.74
N SER A 22 21.04 6.94 -13.91
CA SER A 22 21.03 5.48 -13.74
C SER A 22 19.73 4.98 -13.12
N ALA A 23 19.23 5.69 -12.09
CA ALA A 23 17.99 5.36 -11.41
C ALA A 23 16.76 5.63 -12.30
N ASP A 24 16.73 6.77 -13.01
CA ASP A 24 15.70 7.08 -14.00
C ASP A 24 15.64 6.01 -15.09
N ALA A 25 16.78 5.66 -15.68
CA ALA A 25 16.83 4.63 -16.72
C ALA A 25 16.34 3.26 -16.21
N ALA A 26 16.62 2.90 -14.96
CA ALA A 26 16.13 1.66 -14.37
C ALA A 26 14.60 1.70 -14.16
N LEU A 27 14.06 2.80 -13.64
CA LEU A 27 12.62 3.00 -13.47
C LEU A 27 11.87 2.94 -14.81
N VAL A 28 12.36 3.67 -15.83
CA VAL A 28 11.73 3.69 -17.15
C VAL A 28 11.75 2.30 -17.80
N ARG A 29 12.83 1.52 -17.64
CA ARG A 29 12.88 0.14 -18.15
C ARG A 29 11.85 -0.76 -17.48
N LEU A 30 11.66 -0.63 -16.16
CA LEU A 30 10.64 -1.38 -15.44
C LEU A 30 9.24 -0.96 -15.91
N ASP A 31 8.98 0.34 -15.99
CA ASP A 31 7.69 0.88 -16.41
C ASP A 31 7.32 0.42 -17.83
N GLU A 32 8.25 0.51 -18.79
CA GLU A 32 8.06 0.04 -20.16
C GLU A 32 7.79 -1.46 -20.24
N ARG A 33 8.50 -2.27 -19.42
CA ARG A 33 8.26 -3.72 -19.34
C ARG A 33 6.87 -4.04 -18.80
N LEU A 34 6.43 -3.31 -17.78
CA LEU A 34 5.11 -3.49 -17.20
C LEU A 34 4.01 -3.05 -18.18
N GLY A 35 4.19 -1.95 -18.91
CA GLY A 35 3.21 -1.43 -19.87
C GLY A 35 2.82 -2.42 -20.96
N LYS A 36 3.74 -3.30 -21.35
CA LYS A 36 3.52 -4.35 -22.38
C LYS A 36 3.16 -5.72 -21.81
N SER A 37 3.15 -5.87 -20.49
CA SER A 37 3.08 -7.17 -19.84
C SER A 37 1.64 -7.63 -19.58
N PRO A 38 1.27 -8.87 -19.95
CA PRO A 38 -0.05 -9.43 -19.60
C PRO A 38 -0.21 -9.71 -18.10
N ILE A 39 0.90 -9.80 -17.36
CA ILE A 39 0.89 -10.04 -15.90
C ILE A 39 0.95 -8.75 -15.08
N ARG A 40 0.86 -7.58 -15.72
CA ARG A 40 1.04 -6.26 -15.09
C ARG A 40 0.20 -6.10 -13.83
N GLU A 41 -1.11 -6.33 -13.91
CA GLU A 41 -2.00 -6.15 -12.75
C GLU A 41 -1.61 -7.04 -11.58
N GLY A 42 -1.24 -8.31 -11.86
CA GLY A 42 -0.77 -9.23 -10.82
C GLY A 42 0.55 -8.78 -10.19
N PHE A 43 1.48 -8.29 -11.01
CA PHE A 43 2.74 -7.71 -10.54
C PHE A 43 2.51 -6.49 -9.64
N LEU A 44 1.67 -5.54 -10.07
CA LEU A 44 1.38 -4.32 -9.32
C LEU A 44 0.75 -4.63 -7.96
N GLU A 45 -0.21 -5.56 -7.94
CA GLU A 45 -0.86 -6.00 -6.71
C GLU A 45 0.15 -6.65 -5.74
N ARG A 46 1.06 -7.51 -6.22
CA ARG A 46 2.15 -8.05 -5.39
C ARG A 46 3.07 -6.96 -4.85
N PHE A 47 3.38 -5.96 -5.67
CA PHE A 47 4.21 -4.82 -5.28
C PHE A 47 3.53 -3.94 -4.23
N HIS A 48 2.19 -3.88 -4.19
CA HIS A 48 1.47 -3.23 -3.10
C HIS A 48 1.71 -3.90 -1.75
N PHE A 49 1.67 -5.24 -1.69
CA PHE A 49 1.99 -5.97 -0.47
C PHE A 49 3.44 -5.83 -0.04
N LEU A 50 4.39 -5.98 -0.98
CA LEU A 50 5.83 -5.86 -0.67
C LEU A 50 6.17 -4.47 -0.14
N ASP A 51 5.61 -3.42 -0.74
CA ASP A 51 5.85 -2.04 -0.31
C ASP A 51 5.24 -1.75 1.07
N ALA A 52 4.04 -2.28 1.36
CA ALA A 52 3.42 -2.15 2.67
C ALA A 52 4.26 -2.82 3.77
N CYS A 53 4.69 -4.08 3.57
CA CYS A 53 5.59 -4.75 4.51
C CYS A 53 6.94 -4.03 4.65
N ALA A 54 7.46 -3.45 3.56
CA ALA A 54 8.70 -2.68 3.61
C ALA A 54 8.53 -1.38 4.42
N SER A 55 7.36 -0.76 4.42
CA SER A 55 7.09 0.43 5.24
C SER A 55 7.27 0.13 6.73
N LEU A 56 6.71 -0.99 7.21
CA LEU A 56 6.82 -1.38 8.62
C LEU A 56 8.27 -1.74 8.97
N TRP A 57 8.96 -2.45 8.07
CA TRP A 57 10.38 -2.78 8.26
C TRP A 57 11.25 -1.53 8.45
N ILE A 58 10.98 -0.47 7.70
CA ILE A 58 11.70 0.81 7.83
C ILE A 58 11.49 1.44 9.20
N ASP A 59 10.28 1.30 9.74
CA ASP A 59 9.88 1.83 11.05
C ASP A 59 10.37 0.94 12.21
N GLY A 60 11.05 -0.17 11.92
CA GLY A 60 11.60 -1.10 12.90
C GLY A 60 10.66 -2.26 13.26
N GLU A 61 9.50 -2.33 12.61
CA GLU A 61 8.46 -3.33 12.86
C GLU A 61 8.52 -4.48 11.84
N LEU A 62 8.15 -5.69 12.27
CA LEU A 62 8.14 -6.86 11.40
C LEU A 62 6.72 -7.34 11.15
N VAL A 63 6.30 -7.32 9.88
CA VAL A 63 5.06 -7.94 9.42
C VAL A 63 5.38 -8.97 8.35
N HIS A 64 4.92 -10.20 8.57
CA HIS A 64 5.05 -11.27 7.58
C HIS A 64 4.13 -11.01 6.39
N LEU A 65 4.64 -11.28 5.19
CA LEU A 65 3.91 -11.04 3.94
C LEU A 65 2.64 -11.91 3.87
N GLU A 66 2.74 -13.14 4.35
CA GLU A 66 1.65 -14.10 4.41
C GLU A 66 0.51 -13.60 5.30
N ASP A 67 0.85 -13.07 6.48
CA ASP A 67 -0.13 -12.55 7.44
C ASP A 67 -0.85 -11.33 6.86
N LEU A 68 -0.14 -10.41 6.20
CA LEU A 68 -0.77 -9.26 5.52
C LEU A 68 -1.71 -9.70 4.39
N VAL A 69 -1.32 -10.70 3.60
CA VAL A 69 -2.16 -11.22 2.51
C VAL A 69 -3.42 -11.92 3.03
N LEU A 70 -3.31 -12.69 4.12
CA LEU A 70 -4.45 -13.35 4.75
C LEU A 70 -5.38 -12.34 5.43
N HIS A 71 -4.81 -11.32 6.07
CA HIS A 71 -5.56 -10.23 6.69
C HIS A 71 -6.35 -9.40 5.66
N ASP A 72 -5.72 -9.03 4.54
CA ASP A 72 -6.39 -8.37 3.40
C ASP A 72 -7.57 -9.22 2.87
N ALA A 73 -7.44 -10.55 2.91
CA ALA A 73 -8.50 -11.48 2.53
C ALA A 73 -9.54 -11.76 3.64
N SER A 74 -9.43 -11.13 4.81
CA SER A 74 -10.23 -11.45 6.01
C SER A 74 -10.20 -12.94 6.33
N GLN A 75 -8.99 -13.50 6.39
CA GLN A 75 -8.67 -14.90 6.66
C GLN A 75 -7.68 -15.04 7.82
N ASP A 76 -7.74 -14.08 8.75
CA ASP A 76 -6.92 -14.11 9.95
C ASP A 76 -7.16 -15.39 10.74
N SER A 77 -6.07 -16.08 11.08
CA SER A 77 -6.14 -17.24 11.97
C SER A 77 -6.07 -16.85 13.45
N ARG A 78 -5.69 -15.59 13.73
CA ARG A 78 -5.46 -15.01 15.06
C ARG A 78 -5.90 -13.55 15.06
N THR A 79 -6.13 -12.99 16.24
CA THR A 79 -6.36 -11.54 16.38
C THR A 79 -5.20 -10.77 15.73
N PRO A 80 -5.49 -9.78 14.85
CA PRO A 80 -4.44 -9.03 14.16
C PRO A 80 -3.60 -8.23 15.16
N SER A 81 -2.29 -8.20 14.95
CA SER A 81 -1.41 -7.33 15.73
C SER A 81 -1.58 -5.87 15.32
N HIS A 82 -1.09 -4.95 16.14
CA HIS A 82 -1.16 -3.52 15.83
C HIS A 82 -0.39 -3.18 14.54
N GLU A 83 0.79 -3.78 14.38
CA GLU A 83 1.66 -3.61 13.22
C GLU A 83 1.01 -4.15 11.94
N LEU A 84 0.30 -5.28 12.04
CA LEU A 84 -0.46 -5.85 10.93
C LEU A 84 -1.60 -4.92 10.48
N THR A 85 -2.31 -4.31 11.44
CA THR A 85 -3.34 -3.31 11.15
C THR A 85 -2.75 -2.08 10.44
N ILE A 86 -1.61 -1.56 10.92
CA ILE A 86 -0.92 -0.44 10.26
C ILE A 86 -0.47 -0.84 8.84
N ALA A 87 0.10 -2.03 8.65
CA ALA A 87 0.52 -2.52 7.33
C ALA A 87 -0.66 -2.62 6.36
N ASN A 88 -1.82 -3.06 6.85
CA ASN A 88 -3.04 -3.10 6.06
C ASN A 88 -3.54 -1.70 5.70
N ASP A 89 -3.44 -0.73 6.61
CA ASP A 89 -3.79 0.66 6.29
C ASP A 89 -2.84 1.25 5.24
N VAL A 90 -1.53 1.02 5.35
CA VAL A 90 -0.57 1.41 4.31
C VAL A 90 -0.94 0.77 2.97
N LEU A 91 -1.24 -0.52 2.95
CA LEU A 91 -1.68 -1.25 1.75
C LEU A 91 -2.95 -0.62 1.13
N ARG A 92 -3.96 -0.33 1.95
CA ARG A 92 -5.22 0.28 1.52
C ARG A 92 -5.00 1.68 0.97
N GLN A 93 -4.23 2.53 1.65
CA GLN A 93 -3.94 3.88 1.16
C GLN A 93 -3.12 3.85 -0.13
N ARG A 94 -2.16 2.93 -0.25
CA ARG A 94 -1.38 2.73 -1.47
C ARG A 94 -2.26 2.37 -2.67
N ARG A 95 -3.19 1.42 -2.50
CA ARG A 95 -4.19 1.08 -3.54
C ARG A 95 -5.15 2.23 -3.83
N ARG A 96 -5.57 2.96 -2.79
CA ARG A 96 -6.45 4.12 -2.94
C ARG A 96 -5.82 5.23 -3.77
N ILE A 97 -4.55 5.54 -3.55
CA ILE A 97 -3.79 6.50 -4.37
C ILE A 97 -3.72 6.02 -5.82
N ALA A 98 -3.39 4.75 -6.04
CA ALA A 98 -3.29 4.18 -7.39
C ALA A 98 -4.64 4.19 -8.15
N ALA A 99 -5.76 3.98 -7.45
CA ALA A 99 -7.10 3.97 -8.05
C ALA A 99 -7.68 5.37 -8.36
N ASN A 100 -7.16 6.42 -7.72
CA ASN A 100 -7.61 7.80 -7.95
C ASN A 100 -6.84 8.47 -9.10
N LYS A 101 -7.27 9.68 -9.48
CA LYS A 101 -6.58 10.53 -10.47
C LYS A 101 -5.10 10.72 -10.11
N ILE A 102 -4.29 11.00 -11.12
CA ILE A 102 -2.82 10.97 -11.03
C ILE A 102 -2.25 11.98 -10.03
N ASP A 103 -2.93 13.10 -9.86
CA ASP A 103 -2.60 14.26 -9.03
C ASP A 103 -3.34 14.28 -7.68
N TRP A 104 -4.35 13.41 -7.51
CA TRP A 104 -5.28 13.44 -6.37
C TRP A 104 -4.58 13.45 -5.01
N ALA A 105 -3.57 12.61 -4.82
CA ALA A 105 -2.93 12.40 -3.52
C ALA A 105 -2.27 13.65 -2.94
N LEU A 106 -1.81 14.57 -3.79
CA LEU A 106 -1.16 15.83 -3.39
C LEU A 106 -2.10 17.03 -3.40
N THR A 107 -3.38 16.83 -3.73
CA THR A 107 -4.41 17.86 -3.53
C THR A 107 -4.72 17.99 -2.05
N ALA A 108 -5.20 19.16 -1.61
CA ALA A 108 -5.67 19.35 -0.23
C ALA A 108 -6.69 18.27 0.17
N SER A 109 -7.66 17.96 -0.70
CA SER A 109 -8.65 16.91 -0.44
C SER A 109 -8.03 15.51 -0.30
N GLY A 110 -7.02 15.19 -1.11
CA GLY A 110 -6.30 13.92 -1.05
C GLY A 110 -5.54 13.78 0.26
N ILE A 111 -4.76 14.81 0.63
CA ILE A 111 -3.96 14.83 1.86
C ILE A 111 -4.89 14.72 3.08
N THR A 112 -5.95 15.54 3.18
CA THR A 112 -6.91 15.44 4.28
C THR A 112 -7.54 14.05 4.36
N SER A 113 -7.88 13.44 3.21
CA SER A 113 -8.49 12.12 3.19
C SER A 113 -7.53 10.96 3.47
N LEU A 114 -6.24 11.14 3.21
CA LEU A 114 -5.18 10.19 3.55
C LEU A 114 -4.75 10.31 5.03
N ARG A 115 -4.88 11.51 5.63
CA ARG A 115 -4.69 11.75 7.07
C ARG A 115 -5.84 11.18 7.91
N GLY A 116 -7.07 11.31 7.41
CA GLY A 116 -8.27 10.84 8.08
C GLY A 116 -8.28 9.31 8.22
N LYS A 117 -7.96 8.85 9.44
CA LYS A 117 -7.84 7.45 9.95
C LYS A 117 -6.43 6.84 9.96
N SER A 118 -5.40 7.61 10.35
CA SER A 118 -4.09 7.03 10.78
C SER A 118 -3.92 6.93 12.31
N LEU A 119 -4.94 7.23 13.11
CA LEU A 119 -4.94 7.00 14.56
C LEU A 119 -6.23 6.27 14.92
N MET A 120 -6.06 5.04 15.42
CA MET A 120 -6.93 4.31 16.35
C MET A 120 -8.38 4.79 16.39
N GLU A 121 -9.27 4.10 15.70
CA GLU A 121 -10.63 3.90 16.17
C GLU A 121 -11.10 2.56 15.58
N ASP A 122 -11.43 1.62 16.47
CA ASP A 122 -12.28 0.48 16.17
C ASP A 122 -13.54 1.05 15.51
N THR A 123 -13.51 1.17 14.17
CA THR A 123 -14.72 1.34 13.43
C THR A 123 -15.32 -0.06 13.44
N PRO A 124 -16.43 -0.34 14.17
CA PRO A 124 -17.10 -1.61 14.00
C PRO A 124 -17.38 -1.72 12.52
N ARG A 125 -16.80 -2.75 11.90
CA ARG A 125 -17.05 -3.13 10.52
C ARG A 125 -18.55 -3.38 10.48
N LEU A 126 -19.33 -2.39 10.07
CA LEU A 126 -20.76 -2.54 9.84
C LEU A 126 -20.87 -3.52 8.69
N GLU A 127 -20.96 -4.81 9.05
CA GLU A 127 -21.49 -5.84 8.18
C GLU A 127 -22.91 -5.39 7.85
N LEU A 128 -23.06 -4.74 6.70
CA LEU A 128 -24.33 -4.65 5.99
C LEU A 128 -24.72 -6.09 5.66
N LYS A 129 -25.36 -6.77 6.62
CA LYS A 129 -26.21 -7.91 6.34
C LYS A 129 -27.26 -7.38 5.36
N SER A 130 -27.15 -7.77 4.10
CA SER A 130 -28.24 -7.69 3.17
C SER A 130 -29.39 -8.51 3.77
N LEU A 131 -30.33 -7.84 4.42
CA LEU A 131 -31.63 -8.41 4.71
C LEU A 131 -32.25 -8.64 3.32
N MET A 132 -32.31 -9.90 2.91
CA MET A 132 -33.22 -10.33 1.86
C MET A 132 -34.62 -10.06 2.42
N VAL A 133 -35.17 -8.90 2.07
CA VAL A 133 -36.59 -8.63 2.24
C VAL A 133 -37.25 -9.41 1.11
N ASP A 134 -37.95 -10.47 1.48
CA ASP A 134 -38.90 -11.15 0.59
C ASP A 134 -39.89 -10.09 0.11
N ASP A 135 -39.96 -9.96 -1.21
CA ASP A 135 -40.91 -9.13 -1.93
C ASP A 135 -42.29 -9.77 -1.78
N ASP A 136 -43.04 -9.34 -0.76
CA ASP A 136 -44.50 -9.41 -0.71
C ASP A 136 -45.00 -8.66 0.53
N ARG A 137 -45.30 -7.36 0.36
CA ARG A 137 -46.50 -6.67 0.86
C ARG A 137 -46.36 -5.15 0.76
N GLU A 138 -47.27 -4.59 -0.03
CA GLU A 138 -48.04 -3.37 0.21
C GLU A 138 -47.30 -2.16 0.81
N GLN A 139 -47.18 -1.18 -0.09
CA GLN A 139 -47.05 0.27 0.04
C GLN A 139 -47.66 0.90 1.31
N ASP A 140 -47.07 0.64 2.47
CA ASP A 140 -47.33 1.37 3.72
C ASP A 140 -46.15 1.14 4.67
N ASP A 141 -44.99 1.78 4.42
CA ASP A 141 -43.99 2.00 5.50
C ASP A 141 -42.81 2.92 5.16
N LEU A 142 -42.98 3.94 4.31
CA LEU A 142 -41.93 4.94 4.12
C LEU A 142 -41.69 5.72 5.42
N ASP A 143 -42.76 6.08 6.13
CA ASP A 143 -42.70 6.85 7.37
C ASP A 143 -42.07 6.05 8.52
N SER A 144 -42.31 4.75 8.61
CA SER A 144 -41.63 3.85 9.56
C SER A 144 -40.18 3.63 9.21
N SER A 145 -39.84 3.52 7.92
CA SER A 145 -38.45 3.42 7.47
C SER A 145 -37.66 4.71 7.78
N ILE A 146 -38.29 5.87 7.62
CA ILE A 146 -37.73 7.17 8.00
C ILE A 146 -37.61 7.28 9.52
N ALA A 147 -38.65 6.90 10.27
CA ALA A 147 -38.62 6.91 11.74
C ALA A 147 -37.56 5.95 12.30
N ALA A 148 -37.33 4.80 11.67
CA ALA A 148 -36.27 3.86 12.03
C ALA A 148 -34.88 4.46 11.75
N MET A 149 -34.73 5.24 10.68
CA MET A 149 -33.49 5.93 10.34
C MET A 149 -33.20 7.08 11.31
N ASP A 150 -34.22 7.87 11.66
CA ASP A 150 -34.13 8.94 12.66
C ASP A 150 -33.85 8.38 14.05
N ALA A 151 -34.45 7.24 14.41
CA ALA A 151 -34.15 6.55 15.66
C ALA A 151 -32.71 6.02 15.71
N LEU A 152 -32.18 5.53 14.58
CA LEU A 152 -30.78 5.14 14.46
C LEU A 152 -29.84 6.34 14.55
N LEU A 153 -30.17 7.46 13.90
CA LEU A 153 -29.41 8.71 13.98
C LEU A 153 -29.41 9.26 15.40
N ALA A 154 -30.57 9.35 16.06
CA ALA A 154 -30.70 9.79 17.44
C ALA A 154 -29.94 8.87 18.41
N LYS A 155 -29.93 7.56 18.16
CA LYS A 155 -29.14 6.61 18.95
C LYS A 155 -27.64 6.78 18.71
N SER A 156 -27.22 7.07 17.48
CA SER A 156 -25.82 7.35 17.17
C SER A 156 -25.35 8.67 17.78
N GLU A 157 -26.19 9.70 17.76
CA GLU A 157 -25.91 11.01 18.34
C GLU A 157 -25.91 10.96 19.87
N ALA A 158 -26.83 10.19 20.47
CA ALA A 158 -26.82 9.90 21.90
C ALA A 158 -25.57 9.12 22.33
N VAL A 159 -25.12 8.12 21.56
CA VAL A 159 -23.87 7.39 21.83
C VAL A 159 -22.66 8.32 21.69
N LEU A 160 -22.64 9.20 20.68
CA LEU A 160 -21.57 10.20 20.52
C LEU A 160 -21.55 11.25 21.63
N HIS A 161 -22.72 11.61 22.18
CA HIS A 161 -22.84 12.57 23.27
C HIS A 161 -22.52 11.97 24.65
N ASP A 162 -22.75 10.66 24.84
CA ASP A 162 -22.42 9.93 26.08
C ASP A 162 -20.94 9.50 26.12
N ILE A 163 -20.27 9.47 24.95
CA ILE A 163 -18.81 9.47 24.87
C ILE A 163 -18.32 10.87 25.25
N ARG A 164 -18.19 11.13 26.55
CA ARG A 164 -17.15 12.05 27.00
C ARG A 164 -15.85 11.46 26.47
N PHE A 165 -15.16 12.15 25.57
CA PHE A 165 -13.79 11.82 25.16
C PHE A 165 -12.88 11.90 26.39
N THR A 166 -12.94 10.90 27.26
CA THR A 166 -11.84 10.59 28.16
C THR A 166 -10.74 10.11 27.24
N LYS A 167 -9.75 10.98 27.00
CA LYS A 167 -8.46 10.64 26.37
C LYS A 167 -8.09 9.24 26.90
N PRO A 168 -8.10 8.18 26.08
CA PRO A 168 -7.68 6.88 26.56
C PRO A 168 -6.23 7.06 27.02
N GLU A 169 -5.95 6.74 28.29
CA GLU A 169 -4.58 6.68 28.77
C GLU A 169 -3.81 5.76 27.83
N ALA A 170 -2.92 6.35 27.04
CA ALA A 170 -2.09 5.67 26.08
C ALA A 170 -1.25 4.63 26.85
N LYS A 171 -1.68 3.37 26.81
CA LYS A 171 -0.85 2.26 27.27
C LYS A 171 0.23 2.00 26.22
N GLY A 172 1.29 2.76 26.43
CA GLY A 172 2.46 2.94 25.60
C GLY A 172 2.83 4.39 25.84
N ASN A 173 3.84 4.63 26.68
CA ASN A 173 4.28 5.96 27.13
C ASN A 173 4.88 6.75 25.94
N LEU A 174 4.02 7.07 24.96
CA LEU A 174 4.27 7.89 23.80
C LEU A 174 4.04 9.32 24.28
N ILE A 175 5.15 10.01 24.54
CA ILE A 175 5.14 11.43 24.85
C ILE A 175 4.63 12.13 23.58
N TYR A 176 3.32 12.40 23.53
CA TYR A 176 2.75 13.30 22.55
C TYR A 176 3.25 14.70 22.91
N ASP A 177 3.86 15.38 21.96
CA ASP A 177 4.32 16.74 22.19
C ASP A 177 3.13 17.62 21.80
N GLU A 178 2.46 18.19 22.80
CA GLU A 178 1.24 19.00 22.56
C GLU A 178 1.55 20.24 21.71
N ASP A 179 2.83 20.65 21.63
CA ASP A 179 3.31 21.74 20.79
C ASP A 179 3.71 21.28 19.36
N TRP A 180 3.47 20.01 19.00
CA TRP A 180 3.79 19.48 17.68
C TRP A 180 2.80 19.95 16.60
N ASP A 181 3.08 21.10 16.00
CA ASP A 181 2.29 21.61 14.87
C ASP A 181 2.55 20.82 13.58
N GLU A 182 1.73 19.81 13.35
CA GLU A 182 1.71 18.99 12.13
C GLU A 182 1.29 19.77 10.89
N GLU A 183 0.42 20.78 11.04
CA GLU A 183 -0.10 21.56 9.91
C GLU A 183 0.95 22.53 9.39
N GLU A 184 1.68 23.20 10.29
CA GLU A 184 2.81 24.06 9.94
C GLU A 184 3.89 23.26 9.21
N ARG A 185 4.28 22.09 9.75
CA ARG A 185 5.31 21.23 9.15
C ARG A 185 4.88 20.65 7.81
N LEU A 186 3.61 20.28 7.67
CA LEU A 186 3.05 19.84 6.40
C LEU A 186 3.07 20.97 5.37
N GLY A 187 2.70 22.18 5.77
CA GLY A 187 2.81 23.38 4.95
C GLY A 187 4.25 23.65 4.50
N GLU A 188 5.21 23.52 5.41
CA GLU A 188 6.65 23.64 5.12
C GLU A 188 7.12 22.57 4.12
N TRP A 189 6.72 21.32 4.32
CA TRP A 189 7.04 20.22 3.41
C TRP A 189 6.46 20.45 2.00
N LEU A 190 5.20 20.92 1.90
CA LEU A 190 4.58 21.28 0.61
C LEU A 190 5.32 22.45 -0.08
N GLN A 191 5.86 23.40 0.69
CA GLN A 191 6.73 24.44 0.14
C GLN A 191 8.05 23.87 -0.40
N VAL A 192 8.66 22.90 0.29
CA VAL A 192 9.84 22.19 -0.22
C VAL A 192 9.52 21.49 -1.54
N VAL A 193 8.41 20.77 -1.61
CA VAL A 193 7.99 20.05 -2.83
C VAL A 193 7.78 21.01 -4.00
N SER A 194 7.07 22.12 -3.79
CA SER A 194 6.76 23.10 -4.85
C SER A 194 7.98 23.87 -5.33
N ARG A 195 8.87 24.32 -4.44
CA ARG A 195 10.10 25.04 -4.82
C ARG A 195 11.04 24.20 -5.67
N ASN A 196 11.07 22.89 -5.44
CA ASN A 196 11.93 21.94 -6.16
C ASN A 196 11.27 21.33 -7.41
N ALA A 197 10.13 21.87 -7.85
CA ALA A 197 9.41 21.37 -9.04
C ALA A 197 10.15 21.60 -10.37
N HIS A 198 11.15 22.50 -10.38
CA HIS A 198 12.00 22.75 -11.54
C HIS A 198 13.02 21.62 -11.79
N TYR A 199 13.29 20.77 -10.79
CA TYR A 199 14.16 19.61 -10.95
C TYR A 199 13.47 18.45 -11.69
N PRO A 200 14.26 17.50 -12.26
CA PRO A 200 13.73 16.24 -12.76
C PRO A 200 12.87 15.52 -11.71
N ALA A 201 11.82 14.83 -12.17
CA ALA A 201 10.80 14.24 -11.29
C ALA A 201 11.40 13.32 -10.21
N LEU A 202 12.40 12.52 -10.56
CA LEU A 202 13.06 11.63 -9.62
C LEU A 202 13.87 12.38 -8.56
N LEU A 203 14.57 13.45 -8.94
CA LEU A 203 15.30 14.29 -7.99
C LEU A 203 14.33 15.00 -7.02
N GLN A 204 13.24 15.56 -7.54
CA GLN A 204 12.18 16.17 -6.72
C GLN A 204 11.58 15.14 -5.73
N CYS A 205 11.39 13.89 -6.16
CA CYS A 205 10.87 12.82 -5.31
C CYS A 205 11.83 12.48 -4.16
N VAL A 206 13.13 12.29 -4.42
CA VAL A 206 14.09 11.98 -3.34
C VAL A 206 14.28 13.16 -2.39
N ILE A 207 14.20 14.39 -2.90
CA ILE A 207 14.13 15.63 -2.11
C ILE A 207 12.92 15.59 -1.17
N ALA A 208 11.73 15.32 -1.70
CA ALA A 208 10.49 15.28 -0.92
C ALA A 208 10.53 14.18 0.15
N LEU A 209 11.15 13.03 -0.17
CA LEU A 209 11.31 11.92 0.76
C LEU A 209 12.30 12.24 1.89
N ASP A 210 13.44 12.85 1.56
CA ASP A 210 14.47 13.27 2.51
C ASP A 210 13.95 14.37 3.47
N SER A 211 13.27 15.37 2.91
CA SER A 211 12.75 16.49 3.67
C SER A 211 11.65 16.07 4.64
N TRP A 212 10.80 15.10 4.26
CA TRP A 212 9.78 14.58 5.17
C TRP A 212 10.39 14.02 6.46
N ASN A 213 11.46 13.22 6.34
CA ASN A 213 12.13 12.62 7.49
C ASN A 213 12.91 13.66 8.32
N THR A 214 13.44 14.69 7.67
CA THR A 214 14.20 15.76 8.35
C THR A 214 13.28 16.72 9.10
N LEU A 215 12.14 17.09 8.50
CA LEU A 215 11.12 17.95 9.11
C LEU A 215 10.29 17.22 10.16
N GLN A 216 10.25 15.88 10.11
CA GLN A 216 9.40 15.03 10.94
C GLN A 216 7.94 15.51 10.86
N VAL A 217 7.36 15.49 9.66
CA VAL A 217 6.09 16.20 9.40
C VAL A 217 4.96 15.76 10.33
N PHE A 218 4.82 14.45 10.55
CA PHE A 218 3.86 13.89 11.50
C PHE A 218 4.58 13.19 12.64
N GLN A 219 4.03 13.28 13.85
CA GLN A 219 4.58 12.59 15.01
C GLN A 219 4.36 11.07 14.90
N HIS A 220 3.26 10.68 14.23
CA HIS A 220 2.91 9.31 13.91
C HIS A 220 2.57 9.19 12.41
N GLY A 221 2.85 8.02 11.81
CA GLY A 221 2.48 7.79 10.41
C GLY A 221 3.47 8.33 9.38
N ASN A 222 4.78 8.21 9.64
CA ASN A 222 5.86 8.54 8.70
C ASN A 222 5.72 7.84 7.33
N TRP A 223 4.95 6.74 7.26
CA TRP A 223 4.61 6.05 6.03
C TRP A 223 3.87 6.92 5.01
N LEU A 224 3.09 7.92 5.45
CA LEU A 224 2.30 8.76 4.54
C LEU A 224 3.19 9.63 3.64
N GLY A 225 4.26 10.21 4.18
CA GLY A 225 5.24 10.96 3.39
C GLY A 225 5.87 10.13 2.27
N ARG A 226 6.12 8.85 2.52
CA ARG A 226 6.69 7.91 1.54
C ARG A 226 5.72 7.64 0.40
N LEU A 227 4.42 7.51 0.71
CA LEU A 227 3.37 7.35 -0.30
C LEU A 227 3.13 8.63 -1.10
N LEU A 228 3.16 9.80 -0.45
CA LEU A 228 3.03 11.09 -1.13
C LEU A 228 4.23 11.36 -2.06
N ALA A 229 5.46 11.05 -1.61
CA ALA A 229 6.64 11.13 -2.47
C ALA A 229 6.52 10.19 -3.69
N ALA A 230 6.04 8.95 -3.50
CA ALA A 230 5.78 8.04 -4.62
C ALA A 230 4.75 8.60 -5.60
N SER A 231 3.74 9.32 -5.10
CA SER A 231 2.71 9.94 -5.94
C SER A 231 3.23 11.09 -6.81
N LEU A 232 4.32 11.78 -6.41
CA LEU A 232 4.97 12.80 -7.24
C LEU A 232 5.49 12.22 -8.56
N LEU A 233 6.11 11.04 -8.51
CA LEU A 233 6.62 10.36 -9.71
C LEU A 233 5.49 10.03 -10.70
N ARG A 234 4.33 9.66 -10.15
CA ARG A 234 3.11 9.40 -10.92
C ARG A 234 2.56 10.69 -11.52
N GLN A 235 2.38 11.74 -10.72
CA GLN A 235 1.88 13.05 -11.16
C GLN A 235 2.75 13.68 -12.25
N ARG A 236 4.07 13.52 -12.16
CA ARG A 236 5.05 14.06 -13.11
C ARG A 236 5.24 13.19 -14.36
N HIS A 237 4.45 12.13 -14.50
CA HIS A 237 4.46 11.19 -15.64
C HIS A 237 5.81 10.50 -15.90
N LEU A 238 6.70 10.42 -14.91
CA LEU A 238 7.90 9.57 -15.02
C LEU A 238 7.51 8.09 -15.09
N VAL A 239 6.43 7.74 -14.39
CA VAL A 239 5.84 6.40 -14.39
C VAL A 239 4.58 6.46 -15.24
N THR A 240 4.74 6.09 -16.50
CA THR A 240 3.72 6.25 -17.55
C THR A 240 2.61 5.20 -17.44
N CYS A 241 2.89 4.05 -16.84
CA CYS A 241 1.87 3.04 -16.54
C CYS A 241 0.98 3.43 -15.35
N GLN A 242 1.05 4.66 -14.85
CA GLN A 242 0.21 5.21 -13.78
C GLN A 242 0.18 4.37 -12.49
N HIS A 243 1.16 3.49 -12.30
CA HIS A 243 1.30 2.73 -11.07
C HIS A 243 2.04 3.56 -10.03
N LEU A 244 1.87 3.22 -8.76
CA LEU A 244 2.57 3.88 -7.67
C LEU A 244 3.91 3.13 -7.44
N PRO A 245 5.09 3.75 -7.56
CA PRO A 245 6.37 3.07 -7.29
C PRO A 245 6.45 2.55 -5.86
N ALA A 246 7.13 1.41 -5.66
CA ALA A 246 7.33 0.82 -4.34
C ALA A 246 8.53 1.47 -3.62
N LEU A 247 8.38 2.74 -3.23
CA LEU A 247 9.48 3.49 -2.60
C LEU A 247 9.90 2.92 -1.24
N ASN A 248 8.99 2.31 -0.47
CA ASN A 248 9.38 1.66 0.78
C ASN A 248 10.31 0.47 0.50
N LEU A 249 10.07 -0.26 -0.59
CA LEU A 249 10.99 -1.32 -0.99
C LEU A 249 12.38 -0.77 -1.34
N SER A 250 12.48 0.39 -2.00
CA SER A 250 13.79 1.05 -2.22
C SER A 250 14.50 1.43 -0.93
N LEU A 251 13.77 1.99 0.05
CA LEU A 251 14.33 2.37 1.35
C LEU A 251 14.77 1.15 2.16
N LYS A 252 14.06 0.02 2.06
CA LYS A 252 14.45 -1.25 2.69
C LYS A 252 15.75 -1.82 2.14
N LEU A 253 16.05 -1.59 0.86
CA LEU A 253 17.29 -2.05 0.21
C LEU A 253 18.51 -1.18 0.57
N VAL A 254 18.30 -0.01 1.19
CA VAL A 254 19.36 0.87 1.68
C VAL A 254 19.54 0.68 3.19
N SER A 255 20.79 0.57 3.64
CA SER A 255 21.08 0.40 5.06
C SER A 255 20.52 1.57 5.89
N ARG A 256 20.25 1.34 7.19
CA ARG A 256 19.76 2.42 8.06
C ARG A 256 20.77 3.56 8.15
N GLU A 257 22.06 3.24 8.28
CA GLU A 257 23.15 4.21 8.41
C GLU A 257 23.24 5.13 7.18
N ASP A 258 23.12 4.54 5.99
CA ASP A 258 23.14 5.27 4.72
C ASP A 258 21.93 6.20 4.55
N ARG A 259 20.76 5.82 5.11
CA ARG A 259 19.55 6.64 5.11
C ARG A 259 19.57 7.79 6.12
N THR A 260 20.36 7.67 7.18
CA THR A 260 20.41 8.66 8.27
C THR A 260 21.72 9.45 8.31
N THR A 261 22.52 9.39 7.25
CA THR A 261 23.78 10.13 7.13
C THR A 261 23.52 11.64 7.26
N ARG A 262 24.42 12.40 7.90
CA ARG A 262 24.20 13.86 8.11
C ARG A 262 24.26 14.69 6.82
N ASP A 263 25.09 14.27 5.87
CA ASP A 263 25.23 14.94 4.58
C ASP A 263 24.02 14.66 3.67
N THR A 264 23.30 15.72 3.30
CA THR A 264 22.13 15.65 2.42
C THR A 264 22.46 15.06 1.06
N ASN A 265 23.59 15.43 0.43
CA ASN A 265 23.94 14.93 -0.90
C ASN A 265 24.26 13.43 -0.85
N VAL A 266 24.89 12.95 0.22
CA VAL A 266 25.12 11.51 0.43
C VAL A 266 23.80 10.78 0.63
N ARG A 267 22.87 11.31 1.44
CA ARG A 267 21.53 10.73 1.60
C ARG A 267 20.79 10.66 0.27
N LEU A 268 20.75 11.75 -0.50
CA LEU A 268 20.08 11.80 -1.81
C LEU A 268 20.69 10.77 -2.79
N ARG A 269 22.02 10.63 -2.82
CA ARG A 269 22.69 9.60 -3.62
C ARG A 269 22.26 8.18 -3.21
N ASN A 270 22.21 7.91 -1.91
CA ASN A 270 21.80 6.60 -1.39
C ASN A 270 20.33 6.30 -1.72
N LEU A 271 19.44 7.30 -1.65
CA LEU A 271 18.04 7.16 -2.07
C LEU A 271 17.91 6.84 -3.57
N LEU A 272 18.67 7.52 -4.44
CA LEU A 272 18.70 7.23 -5.87
C LEU A 272 19.20 5.80 -6.14
N GLY A 273 20.27 5.38 -5.46
CA GLY A 273 20.77 4.00 -5.52
C GLY A 273 19.74 2.97 -5.08
N GLY A 274 18.99 3.24 -4.01
CA GLY A 274 17.89 2.40 -3.55
C GLY A 274 16.76 2.27 -4.58
N ILE A 275 16.37 3.37 -5.23
CA ILE A 275 15.34 3.37 -6.26
C ILE A 275 15.77 2.55 -7.48
N ARG A 276 17.03 2.69 -7.90
CA ARG A 276 17.62 1.85 -8.94
C ARG A 276 17.56 0.36 -8.56
N ALA A 277 17.99 0.01 -7.35
CA ALA A 277 17.97 -1.37 -6.86
C ALA A 277 16.54 -1.95 -6.80
N MET A 278 15.56 -1.14 -6.41
CA MET A 278 14.14 -1.52 -6.42
C MET A 278 13.64 -1.78 -7.84
N ALA A 279 14.00 -0.93 -8.81
CA ALA A 279 13.61 -1.13 -10.21
C ALA A 279 14.23 -2.41 -10.79
N GLU A 280 15.51 -2.67 -10.51
CA GLU A 280 16.20 -3.91 -10.92
C GLU A 280 15.60 -5.16 -10.24
N PHE A 281 15.21 -5.06 -8.97
CA PHE A 281 14.46 -6.10 -8.28
C PHE A 281 13.11 -6.36 -8.95
N GLY A 282 12.38 -5.30 -9.32
CA GLY A 282 11.12 -5.40 -10.05
C GLY A 282 11.25 -6.09 -11.40
N LEU A 283 12.33 -5.86 -12.15
CA LEU A 283 12.58 -6.58 -13.40
C LEU A 283 12.75 -8.08 -13.17
N LYS A 284 13.50 -8.48 -12.13
CA LYS A 284 13.71 -9.89 -11.78
C LYS A 284 12.40 -10.57 -11.35
N GLU A 285 11.61 -9.90 -10.52
CA GLU A 285 10.31 -10.43 -10.10
C GLU A 285 9.32 -10.51 -11.26
N HIS A 286 9.34 -9.54 -12.18
CA HIS A 286 8.53 -9.62 -13.40
C HIS A 286 8.92 -10.83 -14.27
N ASP A 287 10.22 -11.08 -14.47
CA ASP A 287 10.71 -12.21 -15.25
C ASP A 287 10.30 -13.54 -14.58
N ARG A 288 10.41 -13.64 -13.25
CA ARG A 288 9.97 -14.79 -12.44
C ARG A 288 8.47 -15.04 -12.60
N LEU A 289 7.64 -14.01 -12.44
CA LEU A 289 6.17 -14.14 -12.58
C LEU A 289 5.76 -14.45 -14.01
N SER A 290 6.48 -13.93 -15.00
CA SER A 290 6.22 -14.19 -16.41
C SER A 290 6.48 -15.65 -16.76
N LEU A 291 7.57 -16.23 -16.26
CA LEU A 291 7.85 -17.67 -16.39
C LEU A 291 6.78 -18.51 -15.70
N ALA A 292 6.39 -18.15 -14.48
CA ALA A 292 5.34 -18.85 -13.74
C ALA A 292 3.99 -18.82 -14.49
N HIS A 293 3.61 -17.66 -15.03
CA HIS A 293 2.43 -17.52 -15.87
C HIS A 293 2.50 -18.45 -17.07
N GLN A 294 3.60 -18.44 -17.83
CA GLN A 294 3.78 -19.32 -18.99
C GLN A 294 3.67 -20.81 -18.64
N MET A 295 4.28 -21.23 -17.52
CA MET A 295 4.20 -22.63 -17.06
C MET A 295 2.76 -23.01 -16.68
N MET A 296 2.06 -22.17 -15.92
CA MET A 296 0.68 -22.42 -15.53
C MET A 296 -0.28 -22.40 -16.73
N SER A 297 -0.07 -21.50 -17.70
CA SER A 297 -0.90 -21.40 -18.91
C SER A 297 -0.86 -22.68 -19.76
N ARG A 298 0.19 -23.51 -19.66
CA ARG A 298 0.22 -24.82 -20.36
C ARG A 298 -0.89 -25.76 -19.88
N HIS A 299 -1.31 -25.65 -18.62
CA HIS A 299 -2.42 -26.44 -18.07
C HIS A 299 -3.79 -26.03 -18.63
N LEU A 300 -3.87 -24.91 -19.36
CA LEU A 300 -5.09 -24.42 -20.01
C LEU A 300 -5.35 -25.09 -21.38
N VAL A 301 -4.33 -25.68 -22.01
CA VAL A 301 -4.47 -26.31 -23.33
C VAL A 301 -5.45 -27.49 -23.25
N GLY A 302 -6.45 -27.51 -24.14
CA GLY A 302 -7.48 -28.56 -24.18
C GLY A 302 -8.52 -28.49 -23.04
N ARG A 303 -8.48 -27.46 -22.19
CA ARG A 303 -9.49 -27.26 -21.15
C ARG A 303 -10.79 -26.71 -21.74
N ARG A 304 -11.90 -27.10 -21.13
CA ARG A 304 -13.24 -26.58 -21.44
C ARG A 304 -13.30 -25.08 -21.12
N SER A 305 -14.10 -24.33 -21.88
CA SER A 305 -14.35 -22.90 -21.65
C SER A 305 -14.94 -22.60 -20.27
N SER A 306 -15.62 -23.56 -19.65
CA SER A 306 -16.19 -23.44 -18.30
C SER A 306 -15.18 -23.63 -17.15
N SER A 307 -13.90 -23.88 -17.44
CA SER A 307 -12.86 -24.04 -16.42
C SER A 307 -12.63 -22.76 -15.62
N ARG A 308 -12.45 -22.91 -14.30
CA ARG A 308 -12.07 -21.82 -13.39
C ARG A 308 -10.55 -21.64 -13.24
N LEU A 309 -9.77 -22.47 -13.94
CA LEU A 309 -8.30 -22.45 -13.85
C LEU A 309 -7.67 -21.13 -14.33
N PRO A 310 -8.14 -20.47 -15.41
CA PRO A 310 -7.61 -19.16 -15.81
C PRO A 310 -7.75 -18.10 -14.69
N GLN A 311 -8.88 -18.08 -13.99
CA GLN A 311 -9.11 -17.16 -12.88
C GLN A 311 -8.22 -17.49 -11.68
N LEU A 312 -7.95 -18.78 -11.42
CA LEU A 312 -7.00 -19.20 -10.40
C LEU A 312 -5.59 -18.72 -10.71
N ILE A 313 -5.15 -18.81 -11.98
CA ILE A 313 -3.83 -18.32 -12.42
C ILE A 313 -3.72 -16.81 -12.16
N ASN A 314 -4.75 -16.03 -12.48
CA ASN A 314 -4.77 -14.59 -12.20
C ASN A 314 -4.70 -14.28 -10.69
N LEU A 315 -5.39 -15.07 -9.87
CA LEU A 315 -5.32 -14.93 -8.41
C LEU A 315 -3.91 -15.23 -7.89
N VAL A 316 -3.29 -16.32 -8.36
CA VAL A 316 -1.92 -16.71 -7.99
C VAL A 316 -0.90 -15.68 -8.45
N LEU A 317 -1.09 -15.05 -9.61
CA LEU A 317 -0.23 -13.97 -10.07
C LEU A 317 -0.39 -12.68 -9.26
N SER A 318 -1.58 -12.40 -8.72
CA SER A 318 -1.86 -11.15 -8.00
C SER A 318 -1.56 -11.20 -6.50
N LYS A 319 -1.65 -12.37 -5.87
CA LYS A 319 -1.37 -12.51 -4.42
C LYS A 319 -0.05 -13.24 -4.21
N PRO A 320 0.87 -12.74 -3.35
CA PRO A 320 2.10 -13.43 -3.01
C PRO A 320 1.90 -14.88 -2.58
N VAL A 321 0.83 -15.10 -1.80
CA VAL A 321 0.40 -16.39 -1.29
C VAL A 321 -1.11 -16.52 -1.45
N VAL A 322 -1.58 -17.72 -1.76
CA VAL A 322 -3.01 -18.05 -1.93
C VAL A 322 -3.37 -19.21 -1.02
N SER A 323 -4.44 -19.09 -0.23
CA SER A 323 -4.99 -20.21 0.56
C SER A 323 -6.11 -20.92 -0.22
N THR A 324 -6.47 -22.15 0.19
CA THR A 324 -7.58 -22.89 -0.43
C THR A 324 -8.87 -22.11 -0.32
N ASP A 325 -9.10 -21.50 0.85
CA ASP A 325 -10.31 -20.75 1.13
C ASP A 325 -10.35 -19.46 0.30
N MET A 326 -9.20 -18.79 0.10
CA MET A 326 -9.10 -17.61 -0.76
C MET A 326 -9.46 -17.97 -2.21
N ALA A 327 -8.90 -19.07 -2.72
CA ALA A 327 -9.24 -19.57 -4.05
C ALA A 327 -10.72 -19.97 -4.17
N ALA A 328 -11.28 -20.67 -3.17
CA ALA A 328 -12.67 -21.08 -3.16
C ALA A 328 -13.63 -19.88 -3.22
N ARG A 329 -13.41 -18.86 -2.38
CA ARG A 329 -14.20 -17.62 -2.37
C ARG A 329 -14.07 -16.87 -3.68
N HIS A 330 -12.85 -16.67 -4.18
CA HIS A 330 -12.59 -15.92 -5.41
C HIS A 330 -13.22 -16.58 -6.64
N LEU A 331 -13.11 -17.91 -6.75
CA LEU A 331 -13.62 -18.68 -7.88
C LEU A 331 -15.10 -19.06 -7.74
N LYS A 332 -15.71 -18.81 -6.57
CA LYS A 332 -17.07 -19.22 -6.20
C LYS A 332 -17.29 -20.73 -6.38
N ILE A 333 -16.38 -21.53 -5.84
CA ILE A 333 -16.43 -23.01 -5.87
C ILE A 333 -16.20 -23.59 -4.46
N THR A 334 -16.41 -24.90 -4.30
CA THR A 334 -16.13 -25.57 -3.03
C THR A 334 -14.64 -25.60 -2.73
N GLN A 335 -14.25 -25.58 -1.44
CA GLN A 335 -12.84 -25.68 -1.02
C GLN A 335 -12.15 -26.94 -1.59
N ARG A 336 -12.86 -28.07 -1.67
CA ARG A 336 -12.33 -29.31 -2.26
C ARG A 336 -12.03 -29.15 -3.76
N ALA A 337 -12.89 -28.45 -4.50
CA ALA A 337 -12.64 -28.16 -5.91
C ALA A 337 -11.47 -27.18 -6.09
N ALA A 338 -11.39 -26.14 -5.27
CA ALA A 338 -10.28 -25.20 -5.27
C ALA A 338 -8.94 -25.89 -4.98
N LEU A 339 -8.89 -26.77 -3.97
CA LEU A 339 -7.70 -27.53 -3.63
C LEU A 339 -7.21 -28.39 -4.80
N ARG A 340 -8.12 -29.09 -5.49
CA ARG A 340 -7.76 -29.87 -6.68
C ARG A 340 -7.16 -29.00 -7.78
N LEU A 341 -7.76 -27.84 -8.07
CA LEU A 341 -7.22 -26.91 -9.06
C LEU A 341 -5.84 -26.35 -8.66
N ILE A 342 -5.63 -26.10 -7.36
CA ILE A 342 -4.34 -25.66 -6.84
C ILE A 342 -3.29 -26.76 -6.99
N GLU A 343 -3.62 -28.02 -6.67
CA GLU A 343 -2.72 -29.17 -6.82
C GLU A 343 -2.37 -29.48 -8.28
N GLU A 344 -3.22 -29.05 -9.24
CA GLU A 344 -2.90 -29.09 -10.67
C GLU A 344 -1.86 -28.05 -11.09
N LEU A 345 -1.71 -26.95 -10.34
CA LEU A 345 -0.68 -25.95 -10.54
C LEU A 345 0.53 -26.36 -9.68
N ASN A 346 1.73 -26.46 -10.27
CA ASN A 346 2.96 -26.84 -9.56
C ASN A 346 3.45 -25.72 -8.59
N LEU A 347 2.62 -25.35 -7.62
CA LEU A 347 2.87 -24.29 -6.64
C LEU A 347 3.56 -24.87 -5.40
N ARG A 348 4.36 -24.04 -4.73
CA ARG A 348 5.05 -24.40 -3.50
C ARG A 348 4.16 -24.13 -2.30
N GLU A 349 3.99 -25.13 -1.44
CA GLU A 349 3.39 -24.90 -0.12
C GLU A 349 4.35 -24.08 0.75
N VAL A 350 3.90 -22.94 1.25
CA VAL A 350 4.69 -22.00 2.07
C VAL A 350 4.60 -22.38 3.56
N THR A 351 3.46 -22.89 4.00
CA THR A 351 3.13 -23.10 5.42
C THR A 351 3.71 -24.38 6.02
N GLY A 352 4.06 -25.38 5.19
CA GLY A 352 4.62 -26.67 5.64
C GLY A 352 3.75 -27.42 6.67
N ARG A 353 2.43 -27.25 6.64
CA ARG A 353 1.50 -27.70 7.70
C ARG A 353 0.28 -28.38 7.08
N GLY A 354 -0.26 -29.40 7.77
CA GLY A 354 -1.46 -30.11 7.31
C GLY A 354 -2.76 -29.28 7.27
N ARG A 355 -2.86 -28.19 8.04
CA ARG A 355 -4.02 -27.27 8.09
C ARG A 355 -3.60 -25.84 7.76
N PHE A 356 -4.54 -25.07 7.20
CA PHE A 356 -4.33 -23.69 6.74
C PHE A 356 -3.21 -23.57 5.70
N ARG A 357 -3.21 -24.50 4.75
CA ARG A 357 -2.22 -24.53 3.67
C ARG A 357 -2.33 -23.28 2.80
N ALA A 358 -1.17 -22.74 2.47
CA ALA A 358 -1.04 -21.60 1.59
C ALA A 358 0.07 -21.87 0.56
N TRP A 359 -0.17 -21.48 -0.69
CA TRP A 359 0.68 -21.78 -1.83
C TRP A 359 1.22 -20.50 -2.45
N GLY A 360 2.47 -20.54 -2.90
CA GLY A 360 3.15 -19.46 -3.59
C GLY A 360 3.81 -19.93 -4.88
N ILE A 361 4.15 -18.98 -5.73
CA ILE A 361 4.97 -19.22 -6.93
C ILE A 361 6.41 -19.50 -6.49
N LEU A 362 7.01 -20.55 -7.06
CA LEU A 362 8.40 -20.97 -6.83
C LEU A 362 9.40 -19.85 -7.06
#